data_AF-A0A7S1AFB4-F1
#
_entry.id   AF-A0A7S1AFB4-F1
#
_cell.length_a   1.000
_cell.length_b   1.000
_cell.length_c   1.000
_cell.angle_alpha   90.00
_cell.angle_beta   90.00
_cell.angle_gamma   90.00
#
_symmetry.space_group_name_H-M   'P 1'
#
loop_
_entity.id
_entity.type
_entity.pdbx_description
1 polymer ?
#
loop_
_entity_poly.entity_id
_entity_poly.type
_entity_poly.pdbx_seq_one_letter_code
_entity_poly.pdbx_strand_id
1 'polypeptide(L)'
;IAALTLLSGSVAAFAPAFSTRTTTPLMAAIDDLPGALAPVGFFDPLGFAEKADDSTLLRYREAEITHGRVAMLAAVGFLVGEKVEGSSFLFDAQIKGPAISHLAQVPAGFWVILVVAIGASEEYRARVAFVEPGDVAVDQPGKMRDDHYPGDIGFDPLGLKPEDPEEFNIMVTKELQHGRLAMLATAGFMAQELTDGKGILEHLQSS
;
A
#
# COMPACT_ATOMS: atom_id res chain seq x y z
N ILE A 1 -36.90 72.26 -12.18
CA ILE A 1 -37.64 71.18 -11.46
C ILE A 1 -37.17 69.86 -12.07
N ALA A 2 -36.83 68.88 -11.22
CA ALA A 2 -36.27 67.55 -11.53
C ALA A 2 -34.77 67.55 -11.91
N ALA A 3 -33.88 66.70 -11.39
CA ALA A 3 -34.03 65.56 -10.48
C ALA A 3 -32.72 65.29 -9.73
N LEU A 4 -32.88 64.86 -8.48
CA LEU A 4 -31.91 64.38 -7.50
C LEU A 4 -31.77 62.85 -7.66
N THR A 5 -30.57 62.30 -7.93
CA THR A 5 -30.25 60.87 -7.74
C THR A 5 -28.73 60.73 -7.52
N LEU A 6 -28.27 60.62 -6.26
CA LEU A 6 -28.07 59.38 -5.46
C LEU A 6 -26.68 58.75 -5.66
N LEU A 7 -25.89 58.77 -4.56
CA LEU A 7 -24.74 57.90 -4.34
C LEU A 7 -25.20 56.43 -4.34
N SER A 8 -24.45 55.55 -4.99
CA SER A 8 -24.27 54.18 -4.50
C SER A 8 -22.90 53.65 -4.92
N GLY A 9 -22.02 53.48 -3.94
CA GLY A 9 -20.81 52.70 -4.12
C GLY A 9 -21.15 51.22 -4.26
N SER A 10 -20.44 50.53 -5.15
CA SER A 10 -20.36 49.07 -5.16
C SER A 10 -18.92 48.67 -4.84
N VAL A 11 -18.66 48.52 -3.54
CA VAL A 11 -17.55 47.70 -3.05
C VAL A 11 -18.13 46.31 -2.83
N ALA A 12 -18.17 45.51 -3.88
CA ALA A 12 -18.25 44.06 -3.78
C ALA A 12 -16.83 43.56 -4.08
N ALA A 13 -15.90 43.71 -3.15
CA ALA A 13 -15.68 42.75 -2.07
C ALA A 13 -15.50 41.34 -2.65
N PHE A 14 -14.22 41.06 -2.92
CA PHE A 14 -13.58 39.76 -2.96
C PHE A 14 -14.28 38.76 -2.02
N ALA A 15 -15.24 38.01 -2.55
CA ALA A 15 -15.81 36.86 -1.87
C ALA A 15 -14.93 35.65 -2.22
N PRO A 16 -14.48 34.84 -1.24
CA PRO A 16 -13.86 33.57 -1.57
C PRO A 16 -14.92 32.72 -2.28
N ALA A 17 -14.62 32.28 -3.49
CA ALA A 17 -15.42 31.24 -4.13
C ALA A 17 -15.32 30.01 -3.23
N PHE A 18 -16.38 29.70 -2.48
CA PHE A 18 -16.54 28.37 -1.93
C PHE A 18 -16.61 27.43 -3.13
N SER A 19 -15.49 26.76 -3.42
CA SER A 19 -15.47 25.62 -4.32
C SER A 19 -16.31 24.55 -3.64
N THR A 20 -17.58 24.45 -4.05
CA THR A 20 -18.40 23.31 -3.71
C THR A 20 -17.73 22.13 -4.38
N ARG A 21 -16.95 21.37 -3.60
CA ARG A 21 -16.25 20.18 -4.06
C ARG A 21 -17.31 19.22 -4.59
N THR A 22 -17.34 19.04 -5.91
CA THR A 22 -18.17 18.01 -6.54
C THR A 22 -17.65 16.68 -6.02
N THR A 23 -18.36 16.07 -5.08
CA THR A 23 -18.08 14.71 -4.63
C THR A 23 -18.39 13.78 -5.80
N THR A 24 -17.35 13.34 -6.52
CA THR A 24 -17.39 12.19 -7.41
C THR A 24 -17.87 10.96 -6.62
N PRO A 25 -18.49 9.96 -7.29
CA PRO A 25 -19.08 8.79 -6.61
C PRO A 25 -18.09 8.00 -5.75
N LEU A 26 -16.78 8.16 -5.98
CA LEU A 26 -15.72 7.56 -5.16
C LEU A 26 -15.63 8.18 -3.76
N MET A 27 -15.85 9.50 -3.62
CA MET A 27 -15.87 10.18 -2.31
C MET A 27 -17.10 9.80 -1.47
N ALA A 28 -18.21 9.44 -2.11
CA ALA A 28 -19.40 8.91 -1.44
C ALA A 28 -19.24 7.44 -0.98
N ALA A 29 -18.23 6.74 -1.52
CA ALA A 29 -17.93 5.34 -1.23
C ALA A 29 -16.76 5.16 -0.25
N ILE A 30 -16.23 6.22 0.36
CA ILE A 30 -15.09 6.12 1.30
C ILE A 30 -15.44 5.23 2.51
N ASP A 31 -16.68 5.30 2.99
CA ASP A 31 -17.19 4.47 4.08
C ASP A 31 -17.48 3.02 3.66
N ASP A 32 -17.62 2.75 2.35
CA ASP A 32 -17.90 1.43 1.77
C ASP A 32 -16.66 0.84 1.06
N LEU A 33 -15.48 1.45 1.28
CA LEU A 33 -14.22 0.90 0.80
C LEU A 33 -13.92 -0.42 1.54
N PRO A 34 -13.56 -1.49 0.81
CA PRO A 34 -13.24 -2.77 1.42
C PRO A 34 -12.10 -2.60 2.43
N GLY A 35 -12.28 -3.05 3.67
CA GLY A 35 -11.30 -2.89 4.75
C GLY A 35 -11.63 -1.85 5.82
N ALA A 36 -12.73 -1.11 5.68
CA ALA A 36 -13.37 -0.41 6.79
C ALA A 36 -14.25 -1.42 7.57
N LEU A 37 -13.70 -1.98 8.65
CA LEU A 37 -14.42 -2.94 9.50
C LEU A 37 -14.38 -2.50 10.96
N ALA A 38 -15.43 -2.85 11.71
CA ALA A 38 -15.46 -2.67 13.16
C ALA A 38 -14.28 -3.42 13.84
N PRO A 39 -13.65 -2.89 14.90
CA PRO A 39 -14.08 -1.75 15.73
C PRO A 39 -13.58 -0.37 15.30
N VAL A 40 -12.66 -0.28 14.32
CA VAL A 40 -12.02 1.00 13.93
C VAL A 40 -12.69 1.70 12.74
N GLY A 41 -13.43 0.97 11.91
CA GLY A 41 -14.10 1.54 10.73
C GLY A 41 -13.11 2.19 9.77
N PHE A 42 -13.49 3.34 9.22
CA PHE A 42 -12.59 4.17 8.42
C PHE A 42 -11.60 4.94 9.31
N PHE A 43 -10.33 4.52 9.30
CA PHE A 43 -9.28 5.10 10.15
C PHE A 43 -8.37 6.04 9.35
N ASP A 44 -8.72 7.33 9.32
CA ASP A 44 -7.88 8.41 8.76
C ASP A 44 -7.86 9.64 9.70
N PRO A 45 -7.09 9.60 10.81
CA PRO A 45 -7.03 10.72 11.74
C PRO A 45 -6.33 11.97 11.19
N LEU A 46 -5.58 11.85 10.08
CA LEU A 46 -4.82 12.95 9.47
C LEU A 46 -5.55 13.60 8.28
N GLY A 47 -6.68 13.02 7.87
CA GLY A 47 -7.50 13.50 6.77
C GLY A 47 -6.76 13.45 5.43
N PHE A 48 -5.89 12.45 5.22
CA PHE A 48 -5.20 12.29 3.95
C PHE A 48 -6.15 11.92 2.82
N ALA A 49 -7.23 11.19 3.12
CA ALA A 49 -8.24 10.85 2.15
C ALA A 49 -9.09 12.05 1.72
N GLU A 50 -9.41 12.94 2.66
CA GLU A 50 -10.17 14.17 2.37
C GLU A 50 -9.33 15.21 1.59
N LYS A 51 -8.01 15.15 1.69
CA LYS A 51 -7.09 16.08 1.01
C LYS A 51 -6.60 15.55 -0.34
N ALA A 52 -6.81 14.27 -0.63
CA ALA A 52 -6.35 13.61 -1.85
C ALA A 52 -7.35 13.79 -3.01
N ASP A 53 -6.81 13.86 -4.22
CA ASP A 53 -7.57 13.66 -5.46
C ASP A 53 -7.92 12.16 -5.62
N ASP A 54 -8.95 11.83 -6.41
CA ASP A 54 -9.39 10.44 -6.63
C ASP A 54 -8.24 9.55 -7.14
N SER A 55 -7.40 10.09 -8.03
CA SER A 55 -6.21 9.40 -8.52
C SER A 55 -5.16 9.11 -7.43
N THR A 56 -5.07 10.02 -6.44
CA THR A 56 -4.15 9.90 -5.30
C THR A 56 -4.67 8.93 -4.25
N LEU A 57 -6.00 8.88 -4.06
CA LEU A 57 -6.66 7.88 -3.21
C LEU A 57 -6.41 6.45 -3.71
N LEU A 58 -6.59 6.22 -5.01
CA LEU A 58 -6.28 4.93 -5.63
C LEU A 58 -4.80 4.56 -5.42
N ARG A 59 -3.90 5.55 -5.49
CA ARG A 59 -2.47 5.38 -5.18
C ARG A 59 -2.16 5.00 -3.75
N TYR A 60 -2.83 5.60 -2.77
CA TYR A 60 -2.67 5.16 -1.39
C TYR A 60 -3.18 3.74 -1.20
N ARG A 61 -4.25 3.36 -1.89
CA ARG A 61 -4.78 2.00 -1.82
C ARG A 61 -3.85 0.96 -2.43
N GLU A 62 -3.30 1.23 -3.60
CA GLU A 62 -2.29 0.37 -4.24
C GLU A 62 -1.04 0.25 -3.37
N ALA A 63 -0.59 1.37 -2.77
CA ALA A 63 0.53 1.36 -1.85
C ALA A 63 0.24 0.48 -0.63
N GLU A 64 -0.95 0.58 -0.03
CA GLU A 64 -1.35 -0.24 1.11
C GLU A 64 -1.33 -1.75 0.77
N ILE A 65 -1.88 -2.14 -0.39
CA ILE A 65 -1.93 -3.55 -0.81
C ILE A 65 -0.52 -4.08 -1.12
N THR A 66 0.29 -3.31 -1.86
CA THR A 66 1.66 -3.73 -2.20
C THR A 66 2.54 -3.88 -0.96
N HIS A 67 2.48 -2.94 -0.02
CA HIS A 67 3.20 -3.07 1.25
C HIS A 67 2.66 -4.22 2.11
N GLY A 68 1.35 -4.42 2.14
CA GLY A 68 0.72 -5.56 2.82
C GLY A 68 1.21 -6.90 2.27
N ARG A 69 1.26 -7.07 0.95
CA ARG A 69 1.77 -8.29 0.28
C ARG A 69 3.24 -8.53 0.59
N VAL A 70 4.08 -7.51 0.49
CA VAL A 70 5.51 -7.61 0.81
C VAL A 70 5.71 -7.95 2.29
N ALA A 71 4.95 -7.34 3.20
CA ALA A 71 5.03 -7.63 4.62
C ALA A 71 4.55 -9.05 4.97
N MET A 72 3.49 -9.56 4.32
CA MET A 72 3.05 -10.95 4.50
C MET A 72 4.16 -11.94 4.12
N LEU A 73 4.83 -11.72 2.98
CA LEU A 73 5.98 -12.53 2.57
C LEU A 73 7.16 -12.38 3.51
N ALA A 74 7.44 -11.16 3.98
CA ALA A 74 8.50 -10.89 4.93
C ALA A 74 8.27 -11.61 6.27
N ALA A 75 7.07 -11.50 6.86
CA ALA A 75 6.73 -12.16 8.12
C ALA A 75 6.92 -13.69 8.04
N VAL A 76 6.48 -14.33 6.95
CA VAL A 76 6.73 -15.75 6.71
C VAL A 76 8.22 -16.02 6.50
N GLY A 77 8.93 -15.15 5.77
CA GLY A 77 10.36 -15.22 5.53
C GLY A 77 11.19 -15.19 6.81
N PHE A 78 10.86 -14.31 7.77
CA PHE A 78 11.49 -14.27 9.08
C PHE A 78 11.30 -15.59 9.85
N LEU A 79 10.05 -16.10 9.92
CA LEU A 79 9.75 -17.34 10.64
C LEU A 79 10.39 -18.59 10.01
N VAL A 80 10.39 -18.68 8.68
CA VAL A 80 11.00 -19.80 7.96
C VAL A 80 12.53 -19.70 7.97
N GLY A 81 13.07 -18.48 7.83
CA GLY A 81 14.51 -18.22 7.86
C GLY A 81 15.17 -18.70 9.15
N GLU A 82 14.56 -18.39 10.29
CA GLU A 82 15.06 -18.86 11.59
C GLU A 82 14.85 -20.37 11.79
N LYS A 83 13.73 -20.93 11.35
CA LYS A 83 13.45 -22.36 11.53
C LYS A 83 14.37 -23.26 10.70
N VAL A 84 14.83 -22.78 9.54
CA VAL A 84 15.65 -23.54 8.59
C VAL A 84 17.13 -23.09 8.65
N GLU A 85 17.49 -22.28 9.64
CA GLU A 85 18.87 -21.86 9.88
C GLU A 85 19.79 -23.10 9.99
N GLY A 86 20.89 -23.10 9.24
CA GLY A 86 21.88 -24.19 9.24
C GLY A 86 21.42 -25.54 8.64
N SER A 87 20.21 -25.64 8.08
CA SER A 87 19.71 -26.86 7.42
C SER A 87 19.08 -26.60 6.04
N SER A 88 19.17 -25.36 5.56
CA SER A 88 18.67 -24.95 4.25
C SER A 88 19.50 -25.54 3.12
N PHE A 89 18.83 -26.07 2.09
CA PHE A 89 19.47 -26.55 0.86
C PHE A 89 20.09 -25.41 0.02
N LEU A 90 19.70 -24.17 0.33
CA LEU A 90 20.17 -22.96 -0.33
C LEU A 90 21.44 -22.44 0.37
N PHE A 91 22.46 -22.11 -0.42
CA PHE A 91 23.72 -21.53 0.03
C PHE A 91 24.54 -22.43 0.99
N ASP A 92 24.53 -23.74 0.75
CA ASP A 92 25.32 -24.75 1.49
C ASP A 92 25.17 -24.70 3.02
N ALA A 93 23.99 -24.31 3.52
CA ALA A 93 23.68 -24.18 4.94
C ALA A 93 24.63 -23.23 5.72
N GLN A 94 25.29 -22.30 5.02
CA GLN A 94 26.26 -21.39 5.61
C GLN A 94 25.62 -20.18 6.32
N ILE A 95 24.34 -19.93 6.09
CA ILE A 95 23.60 -18.82 6.69
C ILE A 95 23.23 -19.17 8.13
N LYS A 96 23.79 -18.41 9.08
CA LYS A 96 23.61 -18.59 10.53
C LYS A 96 23.45 -17.24 11.25
N GLY A 97 22.83 -17.25 12.42
CA GLY A 97 22.56 -16.10 13.27
C GLY A 97 21.15 -15.54 13.11
N PRO A 98 20.88 -14.35 13.64
CA PRO A 98 19.57 -13.70 13.53
C PRO A 98 19.17 -13.44 12.07
N ALA A 99 17.88 -13.57 11.72
CA ALA A 99 17.31 -13.39 10.38
C ALA A 99 17.67 -12.08 9.67
N ILE A 100 17.86 -10.97 10.39
CA ILE A 100 18.37 -9.68 9.87
C ILE A 100 19.76 -9.84 9.27
N SER A 101 20.62 -10.63 9.92
CA SER A 101 21.98 -10.86 9.44
C SER A 101 22.03 -11.84 8.28
N HIS A 102 20.98 -12.64 8.07
CA HIS A 102 20.90 -13.59 6.96
C HIS A 102 20.93 -12.87 5.62
N LEU A 103 20.22 -11.75 5.47
CA LEU A 103 20.22 -10.96 4.24
C LEU A 103 21.62 -10.51 3.83
N ALA A 104 22.47 -10.12 4.79
CA ALA A 104 23.84 -9.69 4.52
C ALA A 104 24.78 -10.84 4.12
N GLN A 105 24.46 -12.08 4.52
CA GLN A 105 25.28 -13.27 4.25
C GLN A 105 25.00 -13.89 2.88
N VAL A 106 23.93 -13.47 2.20
CA VAL A 106 23.55 -14.00 0.89
C VAL A 106 24.57 -13.61 -0.20
N PRO A 107 25.05 -14.56 -1.03
CA PRO A 107 26.00 -14.28 -2.09
C PRO A 107 25.51 -13.19 -3.06
N ALA A 108 26.43 -12.31 -3.49
CA ALA A 108 26.12 -11.20 -4.39
C ALA A 108 25.45 -11.63 -5.72
N GLY A 109 25.76 -12.84 -6.23
CA GLY A 109 25.14 -13.36 -7.44
C GLY A 109 23.63 -13.57 -7.31
N PHE A 110 23.14 -13.95 -6.12
CA PHE A 110 21.71 -14.07 -5.85
C PHE A 110 21.03 -12.70 -5.83
N TRP A 111 21.68 -11.69 -5.24
CA TRP A 111 21.18 -10.32 -5.24
C TRP A 111 20.98 -9.76 -6.65
N VAL A 112 21.88 -10.05 -7.59
CA VAL A 112 21.72 -9.63 -8.99
C VAL A 112 20.47 -10.25 -9.62
N ILE A 113 20.29 -11.57 -9.46
CA ILE A 113 19.12 -12.27 -9.99
C ILE A 113 17.83 -11.73 -9.34
N LEU A 114 17.86 -11.53 -8.02
CA LEU A 114 16.72 -11.03 -7.26
C LEU A 114 16.33 -9.62 -7.70
N VAL A 115 17.29 -8.70 -7.84
CA VAL A 115 17.04 -7.33 -8.29
C VAL A 115 16.52 -7.30 -9.72
N VAL A 116 17.04 -8.14 -10.62
CA VAL A 116 16.53 -8.23 -12.00
C VAL A 116 15.11 -8.79 -12.02
N ALA A 117 14.83 -9.84 -11.26
CA ALA A 117 13.49 -10.43 -11.18
C ALA A 117 12.48 -9.44 -10.60
N ILE A 118 12.80 -8.81 -9.47
CA ILE A 118 11.96 -7.77 -8.86
C ILE A 118 11.78 -6.61 -9.83
N GLY A 119 12.86 -6.14 -10.47
CA GLY A 119 12.80 -5.06 -11.46
C GLY A 119 11.87 -5.36 -12.62
N ALA A 120 11.91 -6.58 -13.18
CA ALA A 120 11.01 -7.00 -14.25
C ALA A 120 9.55 -7.12 -13.77
N SER A 121 9.32 -7.63 -12.56
CA SER A 121 7.97 -7.73 -11.98
C SER A 121 7.37 -6.35 -11.65
N GLU A 122 8.18 -5.46 -11.09
CA GLU A 122 7.82 -4.07 -10.82
C GLU A 122 7.56 -3.29 -12.10
N GLU A 123 8.35 -3.53 -13.15
CA GLU A 123 8.14 -2.94 -14.47
C GLU A 123 6.83 -3.43 -15.11
N TYR A 124 6.53 -4.73 -15.00
CA TYR A 124 5.25 -5.27 -15.46
C TYR A 124 4.08 -4.62 -14.72
N ARG A 125 4.16 -4.52 -13.38
CA ARG A 125 3.15 -3.81 -12.58
C ARG A 125 3.04 -2.35 -13.01
N ALA A 126 4.17 -1.66 -13.24
CA ALA A 126 4.19 -0.25 -13.64
C ALA A 126 3.42 -0.03 -14.95
N ARG A 127 3.58 -0.92 -15.92
CA ARG A 127 2.90 -0.84 -17.22
C ARG A 127 1.38 -1.07 -17.12
N VAL A 128 0.96 -1.98 -16.23
CA VAL A 128 -0.46 -2.33 -16.03
C VAL A 128 -1.19 -1.29 -15.17
N ALA A 129 -0.56 -0.81 -14.09
CA ALA A 129 -1.21 0.04 -13.10
C ALA A 129 -1.13 1.55 -13.43
N PHE A 130 -0.05 2.00 -14.07
CA PHE A 130 0.21 3.43 -14.28
C PHE A 130 0.07 3.86 -15.74
N VAL A 131 -0.38 5.10 -15.92
CA VAL A 131 -0.30 5.80 -17.22
C VAL A 131 1.15 6.15 -17.50
N GLU A 132 1.55 6.12 -18.77
CA GLU A 132 2.93 6.41 -19.16
C GLU A 132 3.31 7.85 -18.76
N PRO A 133 4.53 8.07 -18.24
CA PRO A 133 4.99 9.39 -17.77
C PRO A 133 4.91 10.51 -18.83
N GLY A 134 4.83 10.17 -20.12
CA GLY A 134 4.71 11.14 -21.20
C GLY A 134 3.30 11.73 -21.39
N ASP A 135 2.26 11.03 -20.92
CA ASP A 135 0.85 11.39 -21.12
C ASP A 135 0.19 11.96 -19.85
N VAL A 136 0.94 12.05 -18.75
CA VAL A 136 0.48 12.63 -17.48
C VAL A 136 0.91 14.09 -17.36
N ALA A 137 -0.02 14.90 -16.87
CA ALA A 137 0.27 16.29 -16.52
C ALA A 137 1.29 16.35 -15.37
N VAL A 138 2.20 17.33 -15.41
CA VAL A 138 3.35 17.45 -14.48
C VAL A 138 2.93 17.60 -13.01
N ASP A 139 1.68 18.01 -12.78
CA ASP A 139 1.03 18.16 -11.48
C ASP A 139 0.44 16.86 -10.90
N GLN A 140 0.35 15.79 -11.70
CA GLN A 140 -0.20 14.48 -11.28
C GLN A 140 0.79 13.32 -11.51
N PRO A 141 1.93 13.29 -10.79
CA PRO A 141 2.91 12.22 -10.94
C PRO A 141 2.34 10.88 -10.50
N GLY A 142 2.44 9.87 -11.37
CA GLY A 142 2.02 8.50 -11.06
C GLY A 142 0.49 8.32 -11.07
N LYS A 143 -0.20 8.99 -11.98
CA LYS A 143 -1.63 8.75 -12.24
C LYS A 143 -1.87 7.29 -12.63
N MET A 144 -2.80 6.64 -11.94
CA MET A 144 -3.26 5.30 -12.33
C MET A 144 -4.15 5.35 -13.55
N ARG A 145 -4.22 4.22 -14.25
CA ARG A 145 -5.21 4.05 -15.31
C ARG A 145 -6.61 3.93 -14.68
N ASP A 146 -7.59 4.56 -15.32
CA ASP A 146 -8.97 4.61 -14.79
C ASP A 146 -9.67 3.23 -14.83
N ASP A 147 -9.15 2.28 -15.61
CA ASP A 147 -9.64 0.90 -15.74
C ASP A 147 -8.94 -0.10 -14.79
N HIS A 148 -7.97 0.35 -14.00
CA HIS A 148 -7.20 -0.51 -13.10
C HIS A 148 -7.83 -0.54 -11.69
N TYR A 149 -8.17 -1.75 -11.23
CA TYR A 149 -8.52 -1.95 -9.83
C TYR A 149 -7.24 -2.07 -8.97
N PRO A 150 -7.09 -1.30 -7.88
CA PRO A 150 -5.90 -1.38 -7.03
C PRO A 150 -5.60 -2.81 -6.55
N GLY A 151 -4.40 -3.28 -6.84
CA GLY A 151 -3.89 -4.60 -6.48
C GLY A 151 -4.10 -5.66 -7.57
N ASP A 152 -4.81 -5.36 -8.66
CA ASP A 152 -5.10 -6.30 -9.74
C ASP A 152 -4.06 -6.23 -10.87
N ILE A 153 -3.09 -7.14 -10.82
CA ILE A 153 -2.04 -7.29 -11.85
C ILE A 153 -2.41 -8.33 -12.92
N GLY A 154 -3.64 -8.87 -12.89
CA GLY A 154 -4.08 -9.95 -13.79
C GLY A 154 -3.43 -11.31 -13.52
N PHE A 155 -2.80 -11.48 -12.35
CA PHE A 155 -2.15 -12.72 -11.95
C PHE A 155 -3.12 -13.62 -11.17
N ASP A 156 -3.99 -14.35 -11.89
CA ASP A 156 -4.86 -15.39 -11.31
C ASP A 156 -4.69 -16.73 -12.06
N PRO A 157 -3.58 -17.45 -11.87
CA PRO A 157 -3.35 -18.73 -12.53
C PRO A 157 -4.26 -19.86 -12.03
N LEU A 158 -4.92 -19.67 -10.88
CA LEU A 158 -5.77 -20.68 -10.25
C LEU A 158 -7.27 -20.41 -10.40
N GLY A 159 -7.66 -19.28 -11.01
CA GLY A 159 -9.06 -18.89 -11.21
C GLY A 159 -9.81 -18.69 -9.89
N LEU A 160 -9.11 -18.24 -8.85
CA LEU A 160 -9.69 -18.08 -7.52
C LEU A 160 -10.45 -16.77 -7.35
N LYS A 161 -10.46 -15.89 -8.35
CA LYS A 161 -11.27 -14.66 -8.35
C LYS A 161 -12.76 -15.00 -8.51
N PRO A 162 -13.60 -14.78 -7.47
CA PRO A 162 -15.04 -14.93 -7.57
C PRO A 162 -15.60 -13.93 -8.58
N GLU A 163 -16.64 -14.36 -9.30
CA GLU A 163 -17.39 -13.48 -10.20
C GLU A 163 -18.36 -12.57 -9.43
N ASP A 164 -18.69 -12.93 -8.17
CA ASP A 164 -19.57 -12.15 -7.30
C ASP A 164 -18.84 -10.96 -6.63
N PRO A 165 -19.31 -9.71 -6.80
CA PRO A 165 -18.68 -8.53 -6.21
C PRO A 165 -18.61 -8.54 -4.68
N GLU A 166 -19.61 -9.10 -3.98
CA GLU A 166 -19.60 -9.16 -2.50
C GLU A 166 -18.54 -10.13 -1.99
N GLU A 167 -18.46 -11.33 -2.57
CA GLU A 167 -17.44 -12.32 -2.23
C GLU A 167 -16.03 -11.80 -2.53
N PHE A 168 -15.85 -11.11 -3.65
CA PHE A 168 -14.59 -10.44 -3.99
C PHE A 168 -14.18 -9.42 -2.93
N ASN A 169 -15.11 -8.55 -2.50
CA ASN A 169 -14.85 -7.55 -1.46
C ASN A 169 -14.49 -8.20 -0.11
N ILE A 170 -15.10 -9.34 0.23
CA ILE A 170 -14.75 -10.10 1.44
C ILE A 170 -13.31 -10.61 1.36
N MET A 171 -12.88 -11.14 0.21
CA MET A 171 -11.51 -11.62 0.04
C MET A 171 -10.48 -10.50 0.08
N VAL A 172 -10.74 -9.39 -0.61
CA VAL A 172 -9.88 -8.18 -0.56
C VAL A 172 -9.78 -7.67 0.88
N THR A 173 -10.89 -7.68 1.61
CA THR A 173 -10.90 -7.26 3.02
C THR A 173 -10.07 -8.19 3.89
N LYS A 174 -10.15 -9.51 3.69
CA LYS A 174 -9.30 -10.50 4.37
C LYS A 174 -7.82 -10.25 4.05
N GLU A 175 -7.47 -10.08 2.77
CA GLU A 175 -6.10 -9.79 2.35
C GLU A 175 -5.57 -8.54 3.06
N LEU A 176 -6.37 -7.48 3.09
CA LEU A 176 -5.98 -6.22 3.70
C LEU A 176 -5.75 -6.34 5.21
N GLN A 177 -6.61 -7.07 5.92
CA GLN A 177 -6.46 -7.28 7.36
C GLN A 177 -5.19 -8.06 7.68
N HIS A 178 -4.90 -9.13 6.93
CA HIS A 178 -3.67 -9.89 7.09
C HIS A 178 -2.45 -9.06 6.70
N GLY A 179 -2.54 -8.24 5.64
CA GLY A 179 -1.49 -7.31 5.22
C GLY A 179 -1.18 -6.27 6.29
N ARG A 180 -2.19 -5.62 6.88
CA ARG A 180 -2.02 -4.64 7.98
C ARG A 180 -1.39 -5.28 9.21
N LEU A 181 -1.84 -6.47 9.60
CA LEU A 181 -1.25 -7.22 10.71
C LEU A 181 0.21 -7.59 10.42
N ALA A 182 0.50 -8.06 9.19
CA ALA A 182 1.84 -8.43 8.78
C ALA A 182 2.79 -7.23 8.75
N MET A 183 2.35 -6.06 8.30
CA MET A 183 3.16 -4.83 8.33
C MET A 183 3.62 -4.49 9.75
N LEU A 184 2.73 -4.62 10.74
CA LEU A 184 3.07 -4.40 12.15
C LEU A 184 3.97 -5.53 12.70
N ALA A 185 3.70 -6.78 12.33
CA ALA A 185 4.48 -7.92 12.77
C ALA A 185 5.93 -7.84 12.26
N THR A 186 6.14 -7.58 10.96
CA THR A 186 7.48 -7.43 10.38
C THR A 186 8.23 -6.25 10.99
N ALA A 187 7.57 -5.12 11.23
CA ALA A 187 8.20 -3.99 11.91
C ALA A 187 8.61 -4.34 13.35
N GLY A 188 7.76 -5.07 14.08
CA GLY A 188 8.05 -5.56 15.43
C GLY A 188 9.21 -6.55 15.47
N PHE A 189 9.22 -7.51 14.55
CA PHE A 189 10.30 -8.48 14.36
C PHE A 189 11.64 -7.79 14.13
N MET A 190 11.68 -6.82 13.21
CA MET A 190 12.90 -6.03 12.96
C MET A 190 13.36 -5.27 14.20
N ALA A 191 12.44 -4.63 14.94
CA ALA A 191 12.79 -3.85 16.14
C ALA A 191 13.29 -4.72 17.29
N GLN A 192 12.65 -5.88 17.53
CA GLN A 192 13.03 -6.82 18.59
C GLN A 192 14.40 -7.43 18.31
N GLU A 193 14.62 -7.88 17.07
CA GLU A 193 15.86 -8.54 16.70
C GLU A 193 17.05 -7.55 16.67
N LEU A 194 16.83 -6.28 16.30
CA LEU A 194 17.85 -5.22 16.44
C LEU A 194 18.20 -4.90 17.89
N THR A 195 17.24 -5.01 18.81
CA THR A 195 17.43 -4.64 20.22
C THR A 195 18.04 -5.78 21.03
N ASP A 196 17.55 -7.00 20.83
CA ASP A 196 17.95 -8.17 21.62
C ASP A 196 19.10 -8.98 21.01
N GLY A 197 19.32 -8.84 19.68
CA GLY A 197 20.36 -9.57 18.96
C GLY A 197 20.16 -11.09 18.92
N LYS A 198 18.93 -11.56 19.15
CA LYS A 198 18.51 -12.98 19.13
C LYS A 198 17.41 -13.19 18.11
N GLY A 199 17.26 -14.41 17.59
CA GLY A 199 16.15 -14.76 16.71
C GLY A 199 14.79 -14.61 17.41
N ILE A 200 13.76 -14.28 16.63
CA ILE A 200 12.37 -14.11 17.06
C ILE A 200 11.85 -15.38 17.74
N LEU A 201 12.15 -16.56 17.19
CA LEU A 201 11.77 -17.86 17.77
C LEU A 201 12.43 -18.11 19.12
N GLU A 202 13.69 -17.69 19.29
CA GLU A 202 14.39 -17.79 20.57
C GLU A 202 13.80 -16.84 21.61
N HIS A 203 13.44 -15.62 21.19
CA HIS A 203 12.79 -14.63 22.05
C HIS A 203 11.43 -15.15 22.55
N LEU A 204 10.62 -15.71 21.65
CA LEU A 204 9.30 -16.30 21.99
C LEU A 204 9.37 -17.54 22.88
N GLN A 205 10.45 -18.32 22.81
CA GLN A 205 10.66 -19.48 23.69
C GLN A 205 11.24 -19.09 25.06
N SER A 206 11.86 -17.91 25.16
CA SER A 206 12.47 -17.41 26.39
C SER A 206 11.51 -16.61 27.29
N SER A 207 10.28 -16.35 26.83
CA SER A 207 9.20 -15.65 27.54
C SER A 207 8.22 -16.62 28.18
#